data_AF-A0A2S7PFT5-F1
#
_entry.id   AF-A0A2S7PFT5-F1
#
_cell.length_a   1.000
_cell.length_b   1.000
_cell.length_c   1.000
_cell.angle_alpha   90.00
_cell.angle_beta   90.00
_cell.angle_gamma   90.00
#
_symmetry.space_group_name_H-M   'P 1'
#
loop_
_entity.id
_entity.type
_entity.pdbx_description
1 polymer ?
#
loop_
_entity_poly.entity_id
_entity_poly.type
_entity_poly.pdbx_seq_one_letter_code
_entity_poly.pdbx_strand_id
1 'polypeptide(L)'
;MARLAALCVSLAAMIPLVMGGVTAPREVAAVRGCATAPTEEFLNIAAEMHLAEQNITKELKSPSTMAAAATLTVNTYFHVVAKSSALSGGYVTSTQLSNQIAVMNEDYAAYGIKFNLVSTDYTVNSAWASDGAELTMKKALRKGTYADLNVYFQYSLGDGILGYCYFPTTVSSGSNDFYYDGCTILYSTVPGGSATNYNEGKSATHEVGHWFGLLHTFQGGCSGTGDSVSDTPAEASAASGCPTGRDTCSSAGVDPIHNYMDYSYE
;
A
#
# COMPACT_ATOMS: atom_id res chain seq x y z
N MET A 1 -5.33 -10.81 -11.43
CA MET A 1 -5.06 -12.12 -10.76
C MET A 1 -3.62 -12.64 -10.96
N ALA A 2 -2.86 -12.20 -11.98
CA ALA A 2 -1.55 -12.80 -12.27
C ALA A 2 -0.34 -12.01 -11.74
N ARG A 3 -0.50 -10.75 -11.28
CA ARG A 3 0.59 -10.01 -10.60
C ARG A 3 1.07 -10.62 -9.29
N LEU A 4 0.17 -11.09 -8.43
CA LEU A 4 0.59 -11.69 -7.15
C LEU A 4 1.23 -13.07 -7.32
N ALA A 5 0.81 -13.84 -8.32
CA ALA A 5 1.44 -15.12 -8.63
C ALA A 5 2.84 -14.95 -9.24
N ALA A 6 3.09 -13.85 -9.97
CA ALA A 6 4.41 -13.53 -10.51
C ALA A 6 5.42 -13.06 -9.46
N LEU A 7 4.96 -12.55 -8.30
CA LEU A 7 5.82 -12.11 -7.19
C LEU A 7 6.66 -13.27 -6.60
N CYS A 8 6.18 -14.51 -6.71
CA CYS A 8 6.87 -15.69 -6.18
C CYS A 8 7.89 -16.33 -7.15
N VAL A 9 8.00 -15.88 -8.40
CA VAL A 9 8.82 -16.56 -9.43
C VAL A 9 10.03 -15.74 -9.91
N SER A 10 10.15 -14.44 -9.59
CA SER A 10 11.24 -13.59 -10.10
C SER A 10 12.32 -13.18 -9.08
N LEU A 11 12.30 -13.68 -7.84
CA LEU A 11 13.37 -13.40 -6.85
C LEU A 11 14.66 -14.22 -7.08
N ALA A 12 15.06 -14.45 -8.33
CA ALA A 12 16.31 -15.14 -8.64
C ALA A 12 16.79 -14.87 -10.08
N ALA A 13 16.91 -13.60 -10.49
CA ALA A 13 17.93 -13.12 -11.43
C ALA A 13 17.54 -11.73 -11.93
N MET A 14 18.27 -10.70 -11.49
CA MET A 14 18.94 -9.73 -12.36
C MET A 14 19.67 -8.73 -11.47
N ILE A 15 21.00 -8.75 -11.56
CA ILE A 15 21.88 -7.71 -11.01
C ILE A 15 22.11 -6.72 -12.16
N PRO A 16 21.71 -5.45 -11.99
CA PRO A 16 22.46 -4.35 -12.55
C PRO A 16 23.07 -3.52 -11.41
N LEU A 17 24.39 -3.39 -11.50
CA LEU A 17 25.17 -2.37 -10.82
C LEU A 17 24.82 -1.02 -11.46
N VAL A 18 24.39 -0.01 -10.69
CA VAL A 18 24.82 1.41 -10.76
C VAL A 18 23.96 2.33 -9.85
N MET A 19 24.71 3.07 -9.03
CA MET A 19 24.52 4.37 -8.35
C MET A 19 23.14 5.02 -8.17
N GLY A 20 22.79 5.20 -6.88
CA GLY A 20 22.32 6.48 -6.35
C GLY A 20 20.91 6.93 -6.73
N GLY A 21 19.88 6.24 -6.24
CA GLY A 21 18.50 6.70 -6.31
C GLY A 21 18.28 7.95 -5.45
N VAL A 22 17.77 9.01 -6.09
CA VAL A 22 17.25 10.20 -5.41
C VAL A 22 15.78 9.93 -5.11
N THR A 23 15.41 9.86 -3.82
CA THR A 23 14.00 9.86 -3.41
C THR A 23 13.33 11.14 -3.87
N ALA A 24 12.28 11.05 -4.67
CA ALA A 24 11.45 12.20 -4.99
C ALA A 24 10.84 12.75 -3.68
N PRO A 25 10.97 14.06 -3.38
CA PRO A 25 10.33 14.65 -2.22
C PRO A 25 8.80 14.60 -2.35
N ARG A 26 8.11 14.51 -1.21
CA ARG A 26 6.64 14.60 -1.08
C ARG A 26 6.13 15.84 -1.83
N GLU A 27 5.36 15.65 -2.89
CA GLU A 27 4.62 16.73 -3.55
C GLU A 27 3.31 17.00 -2.78
N VAL A 28 3.07 18.28 -2.50
CA VAL A 28 1.94 18.75 -1.69
C VAL A 28 0.82 19.20 -2.63
N ALA A 29 -0.32 18.49 -2.62
CA ALA A 29 -1.53 18.89 -3.35
C ALA A 29 -2.77 18.88 -2.44
N ALA A 30 -3.59 19.93 -2.53
CA ALA A 30 -4.71 20.25 -1.62
C ALA A 30 -6.06 19.54 -1.94
N VAL A 31 -6.00 18.35 -2.55
CA VAL A 31 -7.14 17.47 -2.85
C VAL A 31 -6.68 16.06 -2.43
N ARG A 32 -7.57 15.16 -1.97
CA ARG A 32 -7.24 13.75 -1.63
C ARG A 32 -6.23 13.21 -2.65
N GLY A 33 -4.97 13.23 -2.25
CA GLY A 33 -3.85 13.26 -3.17
C GLY A 33 -2.88 12.19 -2.74
N CYS A 34 -2.24 11.58 -3.74
CA CYS A 34 -1.21 10.58 -3.50
C CYS A 34 -0.08 11.23 -2.70
N ALA A 35 0.11 10.77 -1.47
CA ALA A 35 1.14 11.29 -0.58
C ALA A 35 2.56 10.82 -0.97
N THR A 36 2.65 9.74 -1.74
CA THR A 36 3.90 9.18 -2.29
C THR A 36 3.75 8.91 -3.79
N ALA A 37 4.17 9.87 -4.63
CA ALA A 37 4.13 9.68 -6.08
C ALA A 37 5.11 8.59 -6.55
N PRO A 38 4.73 7.70 -7.49
CA PRO A 38 5.63 6.71 -8.05
C PRO A 38 6.75 7.38 -8.86
N THR A 39 7.98 6.88 -8.75
CA THR A 39 9.10 7.35 -9.57
C THR A 39 8.98 6.84 -11.01
N GLU A 40 9.62 7.51 -11.96
CA GLU A 40 9.68 7.03 -13.35
C GLU A 40 10.33 5.64 -13.44
N GLU A 41 11.35 5.38 -12.64
CA GLU A 41 11.97 4.06 -12.52
C GLU A 41 10.95 3.00 -12.08
N PHE A 42 10.14 3.31 -11.05
CA PHE A 42 9.10 2.40 -10.59
C PHE A 42 8.02 2.16 -11.65
N LEU A 43 7.60 3.20 -12.38
CA LEU A 43 6.63 3.08 -13.48
C LEU A 43 7.16 2.17 -14.59
N ASN A 44 8.45 2.26 -14.91
CA ASN A 44 9.08 1.37 -15.90
C ASN A 44 9.11 -0.08 -15.41
N ILE A 45 9.48 -0.32 -14.15
CA ILE A 45 9.43 -1.67 -13.54
C ILE A 45 8.00 -2.21 -13.56
N ALA A 46 7.00 -1.38 -13.21
CA ALA A 46 5.60 -1.77 -13.26
C ALA A 46 5.17 -2.15 -14.69
N ALA A 47 5.58 -1.40 -15.71
CA ALA A 47 5.32 -1.73 -17.11
C ALA A 47 6.01 -3.04 -17.55
N GLU A 48 7.24 -3.30 -17.10
CA GLU A 48 7.94 -4.56 -17.35
C GLU A 48 7.25 -5.75 -16.69
N MET A 49 6.80 -5.60 -15.45
CA MET A 49 6.03 -6.63 -14.74
C MET A 49 4.69 -6.93 -15.43
N HIS A 50 4.03 -5.91 -15.99
CA HIS A 50 2.82 -6.08 -16.79
C HIS A 50 3.08 -6.98 -18.00
N LEU A 51 4.15 -6.70 -18.74
CA LEU A 51 4.52 -7.50 -19.91
C LEU A 51 4.88 -8.94 -19.52
N ALA A 52 5.58 -9.12 -18.39
CA ALA A 52 5.90 -10.45 -17.87
C ALA A 52 4.64 -11.24 -17.50
N GLU A 53 3.67 -10.61 -16.82
CA GLU A 53 2.38 -11.22 -16.46
C GLU A 53 1.60 -11.68 -17.71
N GLN A 54 1.55 -10.84 -18.74
CA GLN A 54 0.91 -11.19 -20.01
C GLN A 54 1.60 -12.37 -20.70
N ASN A 55 2.92 -12.43 -20.65
CA ASN A 55 3.68 -13.53 -21.26
C ASN A 55 3.45 -14.85 -20.51
N ILE A 56 3.46 -14.83 -19.17
CA ILE A 56 3.13 -16.01 -18.35
C ILE A 56 1.72 -16.52 -18.68
N THR A 57 0.74 -15.61 -18.77
CA THR A 57 -0.65 -15.96 -19.08
C THR A 57 -0.80 -16.56 -20.49
N LYS A 58 -0.02 -16.09 -21.47
CA LYS A 58 -0.03 -16.63 -22.85
C LYS A 58 0.60 -18.01 -22.96
N GLU A 59 1.67 -18.28 -22.20
CA GLU A 59 2.38 -19.57 -22.19
C GLU A 59 1.59 -20.66 -21.43
N LEU A 60 0.84 -20.26 -20.39
CA LEU A 60 -0.06 -21.15 -19.65
C LEU A 60 -1.37 -21.36 -20.41
N LYS A 61 -1.34 -22.15 -21.49
CA LYS A 61 -2.48 -22.47 -22.38
C LYS A 61 -3.64 -23.26 -21.72
N SER A 62 -3.72 -23.35 -20.39
CA SER A 62 -4.85 -23.96 -19.67
C SER A 62 -4.92 -23.43 -18.23
N PRO A 63 -6.12 -23.14 -17.67
CA PRO A 63 -6.30 -22.68 -16.28
C PRO A 63 -5.90 -23.69 -15.20
N SER A 64 -5.49 -24.90 -15.58
CA SER A 64 -5.53 -26.09 -14.72
C SER A 64 -4.25 -26.39 -13.93
N THR A 65 -3.19 -25.59 -14.04
CA THR A 65 -1.99 -25.77 -13.21
C THR A 65 -1.29 -24.44 -12.92
N MET A 66 -2.02 -23.47 -12.39
CA MET A 66 -1.37 -22.60 -11.39
C MET A 66 -1.14 -23.51 -10.19
N ALA A 67 0.08 -24.04 -10.01
CA ALA A 67 0.45 -24.62 -8.73
C ALA A 67 0.04 -23.58 -7.68
N ALA A 68 -0.76 -23.98 -6.69
CA ALA A 68 -1.20 -23.06 -5.64
C ALA A 68 0.07 -22.40 -5.10
N ALA A 69 0.27 -21.12 -5.42
CA ALA A 69 1.44 -20.41 -4.97
C ALA A 69 1.44 -20.52 -3.45
N ALA A 70 2.59 -20.90 -2.88
CA ALA A 70 2.70 -21.00 -1.43
C ALA A 70 2.23 -19.67 -0.82
N THR A 71 1.37 -19.73 0.20
CA THR A 71 0.87 -18.52 0.86
C THR A 71 2.05 -17.65 1.29
N LEU A 72 2.13 -16.44 0.74
CA LEU A 72 3.14 -15.47 1.13
C LEU A 72 2.79 -14.96 2.53
N THR A 73 3.62 -15.32 3.51
CA THR A 73 3.47 -14.81 4.88
C THR A 73 4.41 -13.63 5.07
N VAL A 74 3.83 -12.44 5.31
CA VAL A 74 4.56 -11.21 5.58
C VAL A 74 4.54 -10.97 7.09
N ASN A 75 5.71 -10.91 7.72
CA ASN A 75 5.74 -10.48 9.12
C ASN A 75 5.40 -8.99 9.20
N THR A 76 4.59 -8.63 10.18
CA THR A 76 4.07 -7.28 10.32
C THR A 76 4.33 -6.75 11.72
N TYR A 77 4.76 -5.50 11.80
CA TYR A 77 5.02 -4.77 13.04
C TYR A 77 4.14 -3.53 13.08
N PHE A 78 3.37 -3.38 14.15
CA PHE A 78 2.51 -2.22 14.35
C PHE A 78 3.11 -1.27 15.37
N HIS A 79 3.19 0.01 15.00
CA HIS A 79 3.72 1.08 15.83
C HIS A 79 2.63 2.13 16.05
N VAL A 80 2.08 2.22 17.26
CA VAL A 80 1.16 3.30 17.62
C VAL A 80 1.97 4.50 18.07
N VAL A 81 1.86 5.61 17.34
CA VAL A 81 2.58 6.85 17.64
C VAL A 81 1.56 7.95 17.94
N ALA A 82 1.33 8.18 19.22
CA ALA A 82 0.24 9.00 19.73
C ALA A 82 0.74 10.30 20.39
N LYS A 83 -0.11 11.32 20.45
CA LYS A 83 0.15 12.56 21.21
C LYS A 83 0.03 12.37 22.72
N SER A 84 -0.80 11.43 23.15
CA SER A 84 -1.03 11.08 24.55
C SER A 84 -1.56 9.65 24.65
N SER A 85 -1.73 9.12 25.85
CA SER A 85 -2.33 7.79 26.08
C SER A 85 -3.86 7.76 25.96
N ALA A 86 -4.49 8.85 25.52
CA ALA A 86 -5.94 8.90 25.28
C ALA A 86 -6.28 8.53 23.83
N LEU A 87 -7.45 7.95 23.60
CA LEU A 87 -7.96 7.65 22.25
C LEU A 87 -8.02 8.90 21.37
N SER A 88 -8.48 10.02 21.93
CA SER A 88 -8.51 11.32 21.27
C SER A 88 -7.12 11.89 20.97
N GLY A 89 -6.05 11.28 21.52
CA GLY A 89 -4.66 11.61 21.24
C GLY A 89 -3.99 10.66 20.25
N GLY A 90 -4.73 9.76 19.59
CA GLY A 90 -4.18 8.80 18.63
C GLY A 90 -3.79 7.45 19.22
N TYR A 91 -4.14 7.17 20.49
CA TYR A 91 -3.76 5.93 21.17
C TYR A 91 -4.71 4.78 20.79
N VAL A 92 -4.52 4.23 19.59
CA VAL A 92 -5.30 3.09 19.06
C VAL A 92 -5.28 1.92 20.03
N THR A 93 -6.42 1.31 20.33
CA THR A 93 -6.47 0.17 21.27
C THR A 93 -5.93 -1.13 20.67
N SER A 94 -5.51 -2.06 21.52
CA SER A 94 -5.14 -3.42 21.09
C SER A 94 -6.26 -4.16 20.35
N THR A 95 -7.52 -3.92 20.72
CA THR A 95 -8.68 -4.48 20.01
C THR A 95 -8.79 -3.93 18.59
N GLN A 96 -8.64 -2.61 18.41
CA GLN A 96 -8.64 -1.99 17.08
C GLN A 96 -7.49 -2.50 16.21
N LEU A 97 -6.30 -2.69 16.78
CA LEU A 97 -5.16 -3.26 16.06
C LEU A 97 -5.37 -4.74 15.70
N SER A 98 -5.99 -5.52 16.60
CA SER A 98 -6.35 -6.91 16.33
C SER A 98 -7.38 -7.02 15.20
N ASN A 99 -8.34 -6.09 15.17
CA ASN A 99 -9.29 -5.99 14.08
C ASN A 99 -8.61 -5.54 12.77
N GLN A 100 -7.66 -4.61 12.84
CA GLN A 100 -6.94 -4.12 11.66
C GLN A 100 -6.16 -5.24 10.98
N ILE A 101 -5.41 -6.06 11.74
CA ILE A 101 -4.69 -7.20 11.15
C ILE A 101 -5.66 -8.27 10.63
N ALA A 102 -6.85 -8.42 11.23
CA ALA A 102 -7.88 -9.32 10.73
C ALA A 102 -8.43 -8.86 9.38
N VAL A 103 -8.77 -7.57 9.25
CA VAL A 103 -9.21 -6.94 7.99
C VAL A 103 -8.16 -7.08 6.90
N MET A 104 -6.89 -6.79 7.20
CA MET A 104 -5.80 -6.99 6.24
C MET A 104 -5.68 -8.46 5.80
N ASN A 105 -5.81 -9.42 6.72
CA ASN A 105 -5.79 -10.83 6.34
C ASN A 105 -7.00 -11.25 5.52
N GLU A 106 -8.19 -10.70 5.78
CA GLU A 106 -9.39 -10.96 5.00
C GLU A 106 -9.27 -10.42 3.58
N ASP A 107 -8.89 -9.15 3.42
CA ASP A 107 -8.78 -8.47 2.12
C ASP A 107 -7.75 -9.13 1.21
N TYR A 108 -6.67 -9.69 1.78
CA TYR A 108 -5.56 -10.27 1.03
C TYR A 108 -5.62 -11.80 0.90
N ALA A 109 -6.50 -12.49 1.64
CA ALA A 109 -6.58 -13.95 1.66
C ALA A 109 -6.84 -14.56 0.27
N ALA A 110 -7.73 -13.93 -0.51
CA ALA A 110 -8.08 -14.39 -1.86
C ALA A 110 -6.88 -14.39 -2.82
N TYR A 111 -5.83 -13.62 -2.50
CA TYR A 111 -4.62 -13.49 -3.30
C TYR A 111 -3.44 -14.26 -2.70
N GLY A 112 -3.67 -15.10 -1.70
CA GLY A 112 -2.64 -15.96 -1.10
C GLY A 112 -1.62 -15.20 -0.26
N ILE A 113 -1.95 -14.01 0.24
CA ILE A 113 -1.13 -13.24 1.17
C ILE A 113 -1.71 -13.36 2.57
N LYS A 114 -0.83 -13.52 3.56
CA LYS A 114 -1.17 -13.52 4.98
C LYS A 114 -0.20 -12.62 5.75
N PHE A 115 -0.72 -11.80 6.63
CA PHE A 115 0.06 -10.97 7.54
C PHE A 115 0.15 -11.63 8.93
N ASN A 116 1.38 -11.86 9.37
CA ASN A 116 1.71 -12.37 10.69
C ASN A 116 2.11 -11.19 11.60
N LEU A 117 1.21 -10.73 12.47
CA LEU A 117 1.53 -9.66 13.42
C LEU A 117 2.52 -10.18 14.47
N VAL A 118 3.78 -9.74 14.37
CA VAL A 118 4.87 -10.18 15.25
C VAL A 118 4.87 -9.40 16.56
N SER A 119 4.69 -8.07 16.50
CA SER A 119 4.59 -7.26 17.70
C SER A 119 3.85 -5.95 17.46
N THR A 120 3.40 -5.37 18.56
CA THR A 120 2.88 -4.00 18.63
C THR A 120 3.66 -3.23 19.69
N ASP A 121 4.03 -1.99 19.39
CA ASP A 121 4.54 -1.03 20.38
C ASP A 121 3.80 0.30 20.36
N TYR A 122 3.94 1.04 21.45
CA TYR A 122 3.27 2.30 21.69
C TYR A 122 4.29 3.36 22.07
N THR A 123 4.28 4.47 21.34
CA THR A 123 5.14 5.62 21.58
C THR A 123 4.27 6.86 21.76
N VAL A 124 4.39 7.51 22.92
CA VAL A 124 3.77 8.82 23.17
C VAL A 124 4.79 9.90 22.85
N ASN A 125 4.67 10.50 21.67
CA ASN A 125 5.55 11.57 21.21
C ASN A 125 4.75 12.48 20.26
N SER A 126 4.42 13.69 20.72
CA SER A 126 3.55 14.61 19.97
C SER A 126 4.15 15.10 18.65
N ALA A 127 5.48 15.19 18.56
CA ALA A 127 6.16 15.61 17.34
C ALA A 127 6.11 14.50 16.27
N TRP A 128 6.35 13.24 16.68
CA TRP A 128 6.25 12.10 15.76
C TRP A 128 4.82 11.78 15.38
N ALA A 129 3.87 11.93 16.31
CA ALA A 129 2.45 11.63 16.07
C ALA A 129 1.79 12.57 15.04
N SER A 130 2.44 13.69 14.69
CA SER A 130 1.93 14.67 13.72
C SER A 130 2.84 14.75 12.48
N ASP A 131 3.43 13.61 12.07
CA ASP A 131 4.25 13.45 10.86
C ASP A 131 5.45 14.42 10.74
N GLY A 132 5.99 14.90 11.87
CA GLY A 132 6.99 15.97 11.88
C GLY A 132 8.46 15.53 11.82
N ALA A 133 8.77 14.24 12.00
CA ALA A 133 10.16 13.73 12.06
C ALA A 133 10.25 12.27 11.63
N GLU A 134 9.67 11.94 10.48
CA GLU A 134 9.48 10.57 9.99
C GLU A 134 10.76 9.72 10.04
N LEU A 135 11.86 10.17 9.41
CA LEU A 135 13.09 9.38 9.35
C LEU A 135 13.66 9.07 10.73
N THR A 136 13.66 10.05 11.64
CA THR A 136 14.13 9.85 13.01
C THR A 136 13.24 8.87 13.77
N MET A 137 11.92 8.98 13.60
CA MET A 137 10.96 8.06 14.19
C MET A 137 11.16 6.63 13.65
N LYS A 138 11.15 6.45 12.33
CA LYS A 138 11.28 5.11 11.72
C LYS A 138 12.64 4.48 11.99
N LYS A 139 13.73 5.25 12.07
CA LYS A 139 15.04 4.75 12.55
C LYS A 139 14.99 4.20 13.97
N ALA A 140 14.18 4.80 14.85
CA ALA A 140 14.05 4.37 16.23
C ALA A 140 13.10 3.17 16.40
N LEU A 141 12.07 3.07 15.56
CA LEU A 141 10.95 2.15 15.75
C LEU A 141 10.96 0.94 14.82
N ARG A 142 11.48 1.07 13.59
CA ARG A 142 11.44 -0.01 12.57
C ARG A 142 12.02 -1.30 13.14
N LYS A 143 11.35 -2.41 12.83
CA LYS A 143 11.76 -3.77 13.17
C LYS A 143 11.86 -4.66 11.94
N GLY A 144 12.66 -5.71 12.06
CA GLY A 144 12.82 -6.73 11.03
C GLY A 144 13.74 -6.33 9.88
N THR A 145 13.55 -7.02 8.77
CA THR A 145 14.29 -6.90 7.51
C THR A 145 13.49 -6.09 6.50
N TYR A 146 13.96 -6.03 5.24
CA TYR A 146 13.23 -5.35 4.18
C TYR A 146 12.00 -6.13 3.69
N ALA A 147 11.94 -7.43 3.97
CA ALA A 147 10.78 -8.26 3.64
C ALA A 147 9.63 -8.13 4.66
N ASP A 148 9.85 -7.43 5.78
CA ASP A 148 8.89 -7.30 6.86
C ASP A 148 8.19 -5.94 6.81
N LEU A 149 6.86 -5.96 6.94
CA LEU A 149 6.01 -4.76 6.88
C LEU A 149 5.99 -4.03 8.23
N ASN A 150 6.30 -2.74 8.23
CA ASN A 150 6.15 -1.86 9.39
C ASN A 150 5.00 -0.88 9.14
N VAL A 151 4.00 -0.84 10.02
CA VAL A 151 2.83 0.05 9.91
C VAL A 151 2.78 0.98 11.12
N TYR A 152 2.79 2.29 10.86
CA TYR A 152 2.81 3.36 11.86
C TYR A 152 1.45 4.05 11.92
N PHE A 153 0.72 3.87 13.02
CA PHE A 153 -0.55 4.57 13.26
C PHE A 153 -0.27 5.91 13.93
N GLN A 154 -0.51 7.01 13.21
CA GLN A 154 -0.22 8.38 13.68
C GLN A 154 -1.48 9.22 13.89
N TYR A 155 -1.39 10.19 14.80
CA TYR A 155 -2.49 11.09 15.14
C TYR A 155 -2.89 12.02 13.97
N SER A 156 -1.93 12.53 13.21
CA SER A 156 -2.16 13.46 12.10
C SER A 156 -1.07 13.31 11.05
N LEU A 157 -1.48 13.29 9.77
CA LEU A 157 -0.56 13.19 8.62
C LEU A 157 -0.44 14.50 7.81
N GLY A 158 -1.22 15.52 8.18
CA GLY A 158 -1.34 16.75 7.39
C GLY A 158 -2.19 16.54 6.12
N ASP A 159 -2.54 17.65 5.45
CA ASP A 159 -3.11 17.69 4.09
C ASP A 159 -4.37 16.85 3.81
N GLY A 160 -5.03 16.31 4.84
CA GLY A 160 -6.24 15.51 4.71
C GLY A 160 -6.03 14.09 4.16
N ILE A 161 -4.79 13.59 4.12
CA ILE A 161 -4.48 12.22 3.70
C ILE A 161 -4.83 11.20 4.80
N LEU A 162 -5.18 9.98 4.39
CA LEU A 162 -5.56 8.88 5.29
C LEU A 162 -4.40 7.91 5.56
N GLY A 163 -3.41 7.89 4.67
CA GLY A 163 -2.19 7.13 4.83
C GLY A 163 -1.21 7.41 3.71
N TYR A 164 -0.06 6.74 3.78
CA TYR A 164 0.92 6.62 2.70
C TYR A 164 1.82 5.40 2.93
N CYS A 165 2.30 4.76 1.86
CA CYS A 165 3.44 3.84 1.90
C CYS A 165 4.48 4.18 0.84
N TYR A 166 5.70 3.70 1.07
CA TYR A 166 6.73 3.74 0.05
C TYR A 166 6.59 2.54 -0.89
N PHE A 167 6.71 2.80 -2.19
CA PHE A 167 6.77 1.76 -3.21
C PHE A 167 8.02 0.89 -3.06
N PRO A 168 7.96 -0.39 -3.47
CA PRO A 168 9.13 -1.26 -3.55
C PRO A 168 10.24 -0.62 -4.38
N THR A 169 11.44 -0.61 -3.81
CA THR A 169 12.67 -0.23 -4.52
C THR A 169 13.84 -1.14 -4.13
N THR A 170 15.00 -0.94 -4.74
CA THR A 170 16.24 -1.57 -4.30
C THR A 170 16.77 -0.83 -3.08
N VAL A 171 16.83 -1.50 -1.93
CA VAL A 171 17.35 -0.90 -0.69
C VAL A 171 18.57 -1.66 -0.17
N SER A 172 19.46 -0.93 0.48
CA SER A 172 20.53 -1.50 1.29
C SER A 172 20.14 -1.44 2.76
N SER A 173 20.33 -2.53 3.51
CA SER A 173 20.06 -2.54 4.96
C SER A 173 20.81 -1.40 5.66
N GLY A 174 20.08 -0.59 6.43
CA GLY A 174 20.62 0.58 7.12
C GLY A 174 20.70 1.87 6.29
N SER A 175 20.33 1.86 5.00
CA SER A 175 20.13 3.10 4.22
C SER A 175 18.92 3.88 4.74
N ASN A 176 18.79 5.16 4.35
CA ASN A 176 17.58 5.92 4.68
C ASN A 176 16.34 5.30 4.04
N ASP A 177 16.41 4.80 2.81
CA ASP A 177 15.29 4.15 2.12
C ASP A 177 14.80 2.91 2.86
N PHE A 178 15.73 2.12 3.42
CA PHE A 178 15.39 1.00 4.30
C PHE A 178 14.59 1.45 5.53
N TYR A 179 14.90 2.63 6.09
CA TYR A 179 14.15 3.15 7.22
C TYR A 179 12.85 3.84 6.82
N TYR A 180 12.77 4.44 5.63
CA TYR A 180 11.52 5.02 5.12
C TYR A 180 10.49 3.94 4.77
N ASP A 181 10.94 2.78 4.29
CA ASP A 181 10.09 1.64 3.95
C ASP A 181 9.02 1.32 5.02
N GLY A 182 7.84 0.95 4.54
CA GLY A 182 6.63 0.71 5.33
C GLY A 182 5.55 1.77 5.12
N CYS A 183 4.56 1.73 5.99
CA CYS A 183 3.28 2.41 5.82
C CYS A 183 2.95 3.29 7.02
N THR A 184 2.51 4.52 6.79
CA THR A 184 2.00 5.42 7.84
C THR A 184 0.50 5.60 7.62
N ILE A 185 -0.31 5.27 8.62
CA ILE A 185 -1.77 5.25 8.55
C ILE A 185 -2.35 6.22 9.59
N LEU A 186 -3.36 6.99 9.21
CA LEU A 186 -4.08 7.86 10.12
C LEU A 186 -4.85 7.01 11.14
N TYR A 187 -4.58 7.23 12.44
CA TYR A 187 -5.09 6.39 13.54
C TYR A 187 -6.62 6.22 13.53
N SER A 188 -7.35 7.21 13.04
CA SER A 188 -8.81 7.23 13.04
C SER A 188 -9.45 6.33 11.99
N THR A 189 -8.64 5.76 11.08
CA THR A 189 -9.10 4.91 9.97
C THR A 189 -9.16 3.42 10.30
N VAL A 190 -8.61 3.04 11.46
CA VAL A 190 -8.69 1.65 11.95
C VAL A 190 -10.14 1.20 12.13
N PRO A 191 -10.43 -0.11 12.13
CA PRO A 191 -11.76 -0.64 12.36
C PRO A 191 -12.40 -0.09 13.64
N GLY A 192 -13.56 0.54 13.52
CA GLY A 192 -14.27 1.20 14.63
C GLY A 192 -13.67 2.54 15.05
N GLY A 193 -12.80 3.12 14.23
CA GLY A 193 -12.23 4.46 14.40
C GLY A 193 -13.22 5.59 14.12
N SER A 194 -12.75 6.83 14.25
CA SER A 194 -13.56 8.05 14.15
C SER A 194 -13.62 8.68 12.76
N ALA A 195 -12.88 8.17 11.77
CA ALA A 195 -12.93 8.66 10.40
C ALA A 195 -14.15 8.10 9.66
N THR A 196 -15.29 8.77 9.74
CA THR A 196 -16.55 8.34 9.09
C THR A 196 -16.33 7.96 7.62
N ASN A 197 -16.84 6.79 7.22
CA ASN A 197 -16.71 6.17 5.90
C ASN A 197 -15.30 5.65 5.54
N TYR A 198 -14.35 5.74 6.48
CA TYR A 198 -12.97 5.27 6.33
C TYR A 198 -12.47 4.57 7.59
N ASN A 199 -13.39 3.98 8.36
CA ASN A 199 -13.13 3.43 9.69
C ASN A 199 -13.42 1.91 9.76
N GLU A 200 -13.29 1.23 8.64
CA GLU A 200 -13.35 -0.23 8.48
C GLU A 200 -11.95 -0.83 8.24
N GLY A 201 -10.91 0.00 8.20
CA GLY A 201 -9.51 -0.42 8.08
C GLY A 201 -9.01 -0.58 6.65
N LYS A 202 -9.79 -0.19 5.63
CA LYS A 202 -9.38 -0.35 4.21
C LYS A 202 -8.35 0.68 3.78
N SER A 203 -8.21 1.79 4.50
CA SER A 203 -7.09 2.71 4.33
C SER A 203 -5.76 1.98 4.50
N ALA A 204 -5.59 1.11 5.50
CA ALA A 204 -4.38 0.30 5.60
C ALA A 204 -4.24 -0.72 4.45
N THR A 205 -5.34 -1.31 3.99
CA THR A 205 -5.37 -2.22 2.84
C THR A 205 -4.91 -1.51 1.56
N HIS A 206 -5.42 -0.31 1.26
CA HIS A 206 -5.02 0.52 0.13
C HIS A 206 -3.52 0.80 0.14
N GLU A 207 -3.03 1.30 1.28
CA GLU A 207 -1.64 1.73 1.42
C GLU A 207 -0.68 0.53 1.31
N VAL A 208 -1.02 -0.60 1.93
CA VAL A 208 -0.24 -1.83 1.78
C VAL A 208 -0.27 -2.35 0.33
N GLY A 209 -1.29 -2.03 -0.45
CA GLY A 209 -1.29 -2.22 -1.91
C GLY A 209 -0.15 -1.48 -2.59
N HIS A 210 0.09 -0.22 -2.25
CA HIS A 210 1.27 0.53 -2.72
C HIS A 210 2.59 -0.09 -2.25
N TRP A 211 2.64 -0.58 -1.01
CA TRP A 211 3.82 -1.31 -0.51
C TRP A 211 4.08 -2.60 -1.29
N PHE A 212 3.06 -3.24 -1.87
CA PHE A 212 3.22 -4.34 -2.84
C PHE A 212 3.46 -3.90 -4.28
N GLY A 213 3.50 -2.60 -4.55
CA GLY A 213 3.76 -2.04 -5.87
C GLY A 213 2.51 -1.88 -6.75
N LEU A 214 1.31 -1.83 -6.17
CA LEU A 214 0.09 -1.50 -6.91
C LEU A 214 -0.02 0.01 -7.08
N LEU A 215 -0.30 0.44 -8.30
CA LEU A 215 -0.64 1.83 -8.61
C LEU A 215 -2.12 2.08 -8.32
N HIS A 216 -2.52 3.34 -8.22
CA HIS A 216 -3.94 3.70 -8.24
C HIS A 216 -4.60 3.24 -9.54
N THR A 217 -5.87 2.83 -9.48
CA THR A 217 -6.63 2.36 -10.65
C THR A 217 -6.79 3.42 -11.73
N PHE A 218 -6.85 4.69 -11.34
CA PHE A 218 -6.90 5.85 -12.24
C PHE A 218 -5.54 6.32 -12.77
N GLN A 219 -4.45 5.62 -12.43
CA GLN A 219 -3.13 5.95 -12.93
C GLN A 219 -3.10 5.81 -14.46
N GLY A 220 -2.59 6.82 -15.17
CA GLY A 220 -2.55 6.81 -16.64
C GLY A 220 -3.88 7.12 -17.34
N GLY A 221 -4.99 7.18 -16.62
CA GLY A 221 -6.30 7.55 -17.16
C GLY A 221 -6.85 6.56 -18.19
N CYS A 222 -7.68 7.04 -19.12
CA CYS A 222 -8.33 6.22 -20.16
C CYS A 222 -7.40 5.75 -21.30
N SER A 223 -6.09 5.81 -21.14
CA SER A 223 -5.14 5.54 -22.24
C SER A 223 -3.88 4.86 -21.74
N GLY A 224 -3.16 4.22 -22.66
CA GLY A 224 -1.93 3.49 -22.33
C GLY A 224 -2.22 2.21 -21.56
N THR A 225 -1.33 1.87 -20.62
CA THR A 225 -1.40 0.65 -19.80
C THR A 225 -2.05 0.86 -18.43
N GLY A 226 -2.60 2.06 -18.18
CA GLY A 226 -3.25 2.39 -16.91
C GLY A 226 -2.33 2.22 -15.69
N ASP A 227 -2.88 1.57 -14.66
CA ASP A 227 -2.18 1.11 -13.45
C ASP A 227 -1.20 -0.07 -13.70
N SER A 228 -1.01 -0.44 -14.96
CA SER A 228 -0.21 -1.58 -15.42
C SER A 228 -0.79 -2.95 -15.00
N VAL A 229 -2.05 -3.03 -14.60
CA VAL A 229 -2.74 -4.27 -14.24
C VAL A 229 -3.76 -4.61 -15.32
N SER A 230 -3.57 -5.75 -15.99
CA SER A 230 -4.35 -6.06 -17.20
C SER A 230 -5.83 -6.32 -16.97
N ASP A 231 -6.24 -6.68 -15.75
CA ASP A 231 -7.63 -6.94 -15.37
C ASP A 231 -8.28 -5.78 -14.61
N THR A 232 -7.61 -4.63 -14.47
CA THR A 232 -8.22 -3.39 -13.99
C THR A 232 -8.78 -2.62 -15.20
N PRO A 233 -10.11 -2.38 -15.29
CA PRO A 233 -10.65 -1.45 -16.27
C PRO A 233 -10.08 -0.04 -16.10
N ALA A 234 -9.78 0.63 -17.20
CA ALA A 234 -9.27 1.99 -17.16
C ALA A 234 -10.35 2.96 -16.67
N GLU A 235 -9.95 3.91 -15.83
CA GLU A 235 -10.81 5.01 -15.36
C GLU A 235 -10.08 6.36 -15.49
N ALA A 236 -10.83 7.43 -15.72
CA ALA A 236 -10.27 8.75 -16.00
C ALA A 236 -9.76 9.48 -14.76
N SER A 237 -10.29 9.15 -13.59
CA SER A 237 -10.03 9.84 -12.32
C SER A 237 -10.48 8.99 -11.13
N ALA A 238 -10.03 9.31 -9.93
CA ALA A 238 -10.46 8.63 -8.71
C ALA A 238 -11.98 8.74 -8.49
N ALA A 239 -12.59 7.67 -8.00
CA ALA A 239 -13.94 7.69 -7.45
C ALA A 239 -13.94 8.36 -6.07
N SER A 240 -15.12 8.82 -5.64
CA SER A 240 -15.32 9.30 -4.28
C SER A 240 -16.74 8.99 -3.82
N GLY A 241 -16.93 8.84 -2.51
CA GLY A 241 -18.22 8.42 -1.97
C GLY A 241 -18.50 6.94 -2.23
N CYS A 242 -19.77 6.60 -2.33
CA CYS A 242 -20.24 5.26 -2.71
C CYS A 242 -20.98 5.35 -4.06
N PRO A 243 -20.25 5.52 -5.19
CA PRO A 243 -20.88 5.65 -6.50
C PRO A 243 -21.45 4.31 -6.97
N THR A 244 -22.31 4.37 -8.00
CA THR A 244 -22.86 3.17 -8.66
C THR A 244 -22.77 3.32 -10.17
N GLY A 245 -22.25 2.30 -10.86
CA GLY A 245 -22.23 2.24 -12.33
C GLY A 245 -21.41 3.35 -13.00
N ARG A 246 -20.37 3.84 -12.32
CA ARG A 246 -19.47 4.85 -12.87
C ARG A 246 -18.66 4.23 -14.02
N ASP A 247 -18.59 4.95 -15.13
CA ASP A 247 -17.92 4.51 -16.35
C ASP A 247 -17.40 5.77 -17.07
N THR A 248 -16.11 6.05 -16.89
CA THR A 248 -15.49 7.31 -17.34
C THR A 248 -14.66 7.15 -18.61
N CYS A 249 -14.39 5.92 -19.03
CA CYS A 249 -13.58 5.61 -20.20
C CYS A 249 -14.40 4.83 -21.24
N SER A 250 -14.11 5.03 -22.52
CA SER A 250 -14.79 4.29 -23.60
C SER A 250 -14.26 2.86 -23.82
N SER A 251 -13.18 2.49 -23.14
CA SER A 251 -12.63 1.14 -23.13
C SER A 251 -13.59 0.16 -22.46
N ALA A 252 -13.42 -1.13 -22.72
CA ALA A 252 -14.26 -2.15 -22.09
C ALA A 252 -14.06 -2.23 -20.57
N GLY A 253 -15.17 -2.38 -19.84
CA GLY A 253 -15.22 -2.45 -18.38
C GLY A 253 -15.71 -1.13 -17.76
N VAL A 254 -16.42 -1.22 -16.63
CA VAL A 254 -16.82 -0.05 -15.84
C VAL A 254 -15.70 0.36 -14.89
N ASP A 255 -15.70 1.61 -14.41
CA ASP A 255 -14.70 2.08 -13.44
C ASP A 255 -14.63 1.12 -12.24
N PRO A 256 -13.43 0.77 -11.76
CA PRO A 256 -13.22 -0.20 -10.70
C PRO A 256 -13.51 0.39 -9.30
N ILE A 257 -14.69 0.98 -9.11
CA ILE A 257 -15.11 1.74 -7.92
C ILE A 257 -15.14 0.98 -6.58
N HIS A 258 -14.93 -0.33 -6.60
CA HIS A 258 -14.82 -1.19 -5.42
C HIS A 258 -13.40 -1.75 -5.21
N ASN A 259 -12.46 -1.37 -6.06
CA ASN A 259 -11.06 -1.76 -5.94
C ASN A 259 -10.42 -0.96 -4.80
N TYR A 260 -9.66 -1.64 -3.94
CA TYR A 260 -8.99 -0.99 -2.81
C TYR A 260 -8.00 0.09 -3.26
N MET A 261 -7.53 0.08 -4.51
CA MET A 261 -6.61 1.09 -5.07
C MET A 261 -7.34 2.31 -5.67
N ASP A 262 -8.66 2.41 -5.51
CA ASP A 262 -9.44 3.64 -5.77
C ASP A 262 -9.67 4.41 -4.45
N TYR A 263 -10.38 5.54 -4.47
CA TYR A 263 -10.63 6.45 -3.34
C TYR A 263 -12.09 6.50 -2.86
N SER A 264 -12.90 5.51 -3.24
CA SER A 264 -14.26 5.31 -2.74
C SER A 264 -14.30 5.09 -1.22
N TYR A 265 -15.49 5.21 -0.65
CA TYR A 265 -15.75 4.88 0.76
C TYR A 265 -15.54 3.40 1.03
N GLU A 266 -15.18 3.08 2.27
CA GLU A 266 -15.03 1.70 2.76
C GLU A 266 -16.37 0.97 2.88
#